data_AF-A0A7V2SWJ9-F1
#
_entry.id   AF-A0A7V2SWJ9-F1
#
_cell.length_a   1.000
_cell.length_b   1.000
_cell.length_c   1.000
_cell.angle_alpha   90.00
_cell.angle_beta   90.00
_cell.angle_gamma   90.00
#
_symmetry.space_group_name_H-M   'P 1'
#
loop_
_entity.id
_entity.type
_entity.pdbx_description
1 polymer ?
#
loop_
_entity_poly.entity_id
_entity_poly.type
_entity_poly.pdbx_seq_one_letter_code
_entity_poly.pdbx_strand_id
1 'polypeptide(L)'
;MGFTMGIGTRSDKRETIPERQSGTSTDIAFFGFRGGAGGISNVMLNLINTSSSLVRRVDVLLNNPDIPELEMLAPEVRVVRLSKRPEGPSAIWSLKNYMERAHPKVILTNRERANRTLALATLFSHHRPKVVFRVGMPITTALKRRGPIKRFLREKAITWSYGKADLIIANSKKVA
;
A
#
# COMPACT_ATOMS: atom_id res chain seq x y z
N MET A 1 -15.01 -35.66 -51.19
CA MET A 1 -14.91 -35.97 -49.75
C MET A 1 -13.57 -35.43 -49.24
N GLY A 2 -13.60 -34.37 -48.44
CA GLY A 2 -12.43 -33.72 -47.86
C GLY A 2 -12.88 -32.50 -47.07
N PHE A 3 -12.68 -32.53 -45.76
CA PHE A 3 -13.31 -31.71 -44.73
C PHE A 3 -12.28 -30.71 -44.15
N THR A 4 -12.75 -29.53 -43.73
CA THR A 4 -12.13 -28.60 -42.73
C THR A 4 -10.83 -27.86 -43.18
N MET A 5 -10.51 -26.63 -42.77
CA MET A 5 -10.86 -25.89 -41.56
C MET A 5 -10.56 -24.40 -41.77
N GLY A 6 -11.52 -23.52 -41.43
CA GLY A 6 -11.35 -22.07 -41.46
C GLY A 6 -10.37 -21.60 -40.38
N ILE A 7 -9.40 -20.79 -40.78
CA ILE A 7 -8.48 -20.12 -39.85
C ILE A 7 -9.16 -18.81 -39.43
N GLY A 8 -9.85 -18.87 -38.29
CA GLY A 8 -10.42 -17.70 -37.64
C GLY A 8 -9.32 -16.71 -37.25
N THR A 9 -9.38 -15.51 -37.82
CA THR A 9 -8.57 -14.36 -37.43
C THR A 9 -8.85 -14.02 -35.97
N ARG A 10 -7.92 -14.37 -35.08
CA ARG A 10 -7.96 -14.03 -33.66
C ARG A 10 -7.67 -12.53 -33.54
N SER A 11 -8.76 -11.75 -33.49
CA SER A 11 -8.79 -10.33 -33.19
C SER A 11 -7.95 -10.05 -31.93
N ASP A 12 -6.83 -9.35 -32.13
CA ASP A 12 -5.98 -8.75 -31.11
C ASP A 12 -6.80 -7.63 -30.43
N LYS A 13 -7.64 -8.02 -29.46
CA LYS A 13 -8.26 -7.08 -28.51
C LYS A 13 -7.16 -6.59 -27.57
N ARG A 14 -6.37 -5.62 -28.05
CA ARG A 14 -5.65 -4.71 -27.16
C ARG A 14 -6.71 -3.99 -26.35
N GLU A 15 -6.89 -4.41 -25.10
CA GLU A 15 -7.65 -3.66 -24.12
C GLU A 15 -7.10 -2.24 -24.11
N THR A 16 -7.88 -1.33 -24.67
CA THR A 16 -7.63 0.10 -24.66
C THR A 16 -7.60 0.54 -23.20
N ILE A 17 -6.39 0.82 -22.70
CA ILE A 17 -6.19 1.46 -21.41
C ILE A 17 -7.03 2.73 -21.43
N PRO A 18 -8.06 2.86 -20.57
CA PRO A 18 -9.02 3.95 -20.66
C PRO A 18 -8.30 5.29 -20.53
N GLU A 19 -8.66 6.19 -21.43
CA GLU A 19 -8.09 7.52 -21.61
C GLU A 19 -7.95 8.27 -20.29
N ARG A 20 -6.83 8.99 -20.14
CA ARG A 20 -6.45 9.57 -18.88
C ARG A 20 -7.34 10.79 -18.45
N GLN A 21 -8.62 10.64 -18.09
CA GLN A 21 -9.44 11.60 -17.31
C GLN A 21 -8.78 12.22 -16.05
N SER A 22 -8.65 13.55 -16.06
CA SER A 22 -8.00 14.42 -15.09
C SER A 22 -8.80 14.60 -13.78
N GLY A 23 -8.85 13.57 -12.94
CA GLY A 23 -9.22 13.72 -11.53
C GLY A 23 -8.00 14.10 -10.68
N THR A 24 -8.19 14.96 -9.67
CA THR A 24 -7.17 15.19 -8.61
C THR A 24 -6.98 13.98 -7.70
N SER A 25 -7.92 13.04 -7.73
CA SER A 25 -7.95 11.85 -6.86
C SER A 25 -6.83 10.86 -7.19
N THR A 26 -6.27 10.28 -6.13
CA THR A 26 -5.24 9.26 -6.22
C THR A 26 -5.91 7.89 -6.33
N ASP A 27 -5.46 7.02 -7.24
CA ASP A 27 -6.04 5.67 -7.34
C ASP A 27 -5.50 4.79 -6.22
N ILE A 28 -4.18 4.76 -6.05
CA ILE A 28 -3.51 3.94 -5.04
C ILE A 28 -2.43 4.76 -4.35
N ALA A 29 -2.44 4.77 -3.01
CA ALA A 29 -1.36 5.33 -2.20
C ALA A 29 -0.66 4.23 -1.39
N PHE A 30 0.66 4.21 -1.41
CA PHE A 30 1.48 3.29 -0.64
C PHE A 30 2.05 4.00 0.58
N PHE A 31 1.81 3.49 1.78
CA PHE A 31 2.27 4.08 3.04
C PHE A 31 3.07 3.10 3.90
N GLY A 32 4.11 3.62 4.57
CA GLY A 32 4.98 2.81 5.43
C GLY A 32 6.18 2.20 4.72
N PHE A 33 6.46 2.62 3.48
CA PHE A 33 7.67 2.23 2.76
C PHE A 33 8.93 2.62 3.56
N ARG A 34 9.91 1.71 3.56
CA ARG A 34 11.22 1.92 4.22
C ARG A 34 12.29 1.26 3.35
N GLY A 35 13.31 2.03 3.03
CA GLY A 35 14.53 1.53 2.40
C GLY A 35 15.28 0.50 3.24
N GLY A 36 16.17 -0.21 2.57
CA GLY A 36 17.09 -1.20 3.12
C GLY A 36 17.31 -2.34 2.13
N ALA A 37 18.53 -2.87 2.13
CA ALA A 37 19.03 -3.95 1.26
C ALA A 37 18.31 -5.32 1.37
N GLY A 38 17.12 -5.38 1.95
CA GLY A 38 16.33 -6.59 2.10
C GLY A 38 15.23 -6.73 1.04
N GLY A 39 14.78 -7.96 0.80
CA GLY A 39 13.79 -8.27 -0.24
C GLY A 39 12.44 -7.55 -0.13
N ILE A 40 12.06 -7.02 1.05
CA ILE A 40 10.79 -6.29 1.20
C ILE A 40 10.80 -4.99 0.37
N SER A 41 11.92 -4.27 0.32
CA SER A 41 12.04 -3.04 -0.46
C SER A 41 11.79 -3.33 -1.94
N ASN A 42 12.50 -4.33 -2.49
CA ASN A 42 12.38 -4.74 -3.88
C ASN A 42 10.97 -5.19 -4.26
N VAL A 43 10.30 -6.00 -3.42
CA VAL A 43 8.94 -6.45 -3.73
C VAL A 43 7.96 -5.28 -3.69
N MET A 44 8.15 -4.31 -2.80
CA MET A 44 7.31 -3.11 -2.76
C MET A 44 7.55 -2.21 -3.95
N LEU A 45 8.81 -1.98 -4.36
CA LEU A 45 9.13 -1.21 -5.56
C LEU A 45 8.52 -1.84 -6.81
N ASN A 46 8.67 -3.16 -6.97
CA ASN A 46 8.08 -3.87 -8.10
C ASN A 46 6.56 -3.74 -8.11
N LEU A 47 5.91 -3.87 -6.94
CA LEU A 47 4.46 -3.69 -6.81
C LEU A 47 4.03 -2.26 -7.14
N ILE A 48 4.76 -1.25 -6.67
CA ILE A 48 4.49 0.17 -6.94
C ILE A 48 4.59 0.46 -8.43
N ASN A 49 5.68 0.04 -9.08
CA ASN A 49 5.93 0.25 -10.50
C ASN A 49 4.92 -0.52 -11.37
N THR A 50 4.59 -1.76 -11.00
CA THR A 50 3.54 -2.50 -11.72
C THR A 50 2.19 -1.81 -11.55
N SER A 51 1.89 -1.28 -10.35
CA SER A 51 0.65 -0.53 -10.12
C SER A 51 0.59 0.74 -11.00
N SER A 52 1.71 1.45 -11.20
CA SER A 52 1.72 2.66 -12.02
C SER A 52 1.49 2.42 -13.51
N SER A 53 1.76 1.21 -13.99
CA SER A 53 1.35 0.78 -15.34
C SER A 53 -0.13 0.46 -15.47
N LEU A 54 -0.81 0.10 -14.36
CA LEU A 54 -2.20 -0.37 -14.35
C LEU A 54 -3.21 0.73 -13.99
N VAL A 55 -2.80 1.67 -13.15
CA VAL A 55 -3.65 2.78 -12.71
C VAL A 55 -3.04 4.13 -13.06
N ARG A 56 -3.83 5.19 -12.91
CA ARG A 56 -3.48 6.49 -13.48
C ARG A 56 -2.62 7.31 -12.54
N ARG A 57 -2.88 7.20 -11.23
CA ARG A 57 -2.15 7.94 -10.19
C ARG A 57 -1.78 7.03 -9.04
N VAL A 58 -0.47 6.85 -8.88
CA VAL A 58 0.13 6.13 -7.77
C VAL A 58 0.97 7.09 -6.94
N ASP A 59 0.71 7.09 -5.63
CA ASP A 59 1.47 7.87 -4.67
C ASP A 59 2.29 6.96 -3.75
N VAL A 60 3.50 7.38 -3.42
CA VAL A 60 4.31 6.79 -2.35
C VAL A 60 4.44 7.82 -1.22
N LEU A 61 3.84 7.51 -0.08
CA LEU A 61 3.76 8.38 1.08
C LEU A 61 4.93 8.10 2.04
N LEU A 62 5.80 9.09 2.19
CA LEU A 62 7.04 8.96 2.97
C LEU A 62 7.07 9.93 4.14
N ASN A 63 7.54 9.42 5.28
CA ASN A 63 7.93 10.25 6.41
C ASN A 63 9.45 10.54 6.41
N ASN A 64 10.24 9.68 5.76
CA ASN A 64 11.66 9.91 5.52
C ASN A 64 11.94 9.65 4.03
N PRO A 65 12.34 10.67 3.26
CA PRO A 65 12.66 10.53 1.84
C PRO A 65 14.07 9.98 1.58
N ASP A 66 14.93 9.86 2.60
CA ASP A 66 16.32 9.40 2.46
C ASP A 66 16.36 7.87 2.30
N ILE A 67 15.88 7.41 1.14
CA ILE A 67 15.79 6.02 0.75
C ILE A 67 16.39 5.90 -0.65
N PRO A 68 17.62 5.37 -0.80
CA PRO A 68 18.29 5.23 -2.10
C PRO A 68 17.45 4.46 -3.12
N GLU A 69 16.69 3.47 -2.66
CA GLU A 69 15.86 2.64 -3.52
C GLU A 69 14.71 3.39 -4.22
N LEU A 70 14.39 4.63 -3.81
CA LEU A 70 13.39 5.44 -4.50
C LEU A 70 13.79 5.81 -5.93
N GLU A 71 15.09 5.77 -6.25
CA GLU A 71 15.59 5.97 -7.62
C GLU A 71 15.10 4.91 -8.60
N MET A 72 14.67 3.74 -8.09
CA MET A 72 14.10 2.66 -8.90
C MET A 72 12.59 2.81 -9.14
N LEU A 73 11.95 3.87 -8.63
CA LEU A 73 10.54 4.13 -8.88
C LEU A 73 10.32 4.60 -10.32
N ALA A 74 9.24 4.13 -10.93
CA ALA A 74 8.83 4.60 -12.24
C ALA A 74 8.55 6.12 -12.22
N PRO A 75 8.89 6.87 -13.27
CA PRO A 75 8.84 8.34 -13.28
C PRO A 75 7.43 8.91 -13.05
N GLU A 76 6.38 8.14 -13.39
CA GLU A 76 4.99 8.51 -13.16
C GLU A 76 4.52 8.34 -11.69
N VAL A 77 5.32 7.69 -10.85
CA VAL A 77 5.01 7.50 -9.42
C VAL A 77 5.30 8.79 -8.66
N ARG A 78 4.30 9.33 -7.97
CA ARG A 78 4.45 10.55 -7.18
C ARG A 78 4.94 10.24 -5.78
N VAL A 79 6.11 10.75 -5.41
CA VAL A 79 6.59 10.68 -4.02
C VAL A 79 6.04 11.86 -3.22
N VAL A 80 5.25 11.58 -2.18
CA VAL A 80 4.61 12.59 -1.32
C VAL A 80 5.21 12.53 0.09
N ARG A 81 5.75 13.66 0.56
CA ARG A 81 6.30 13.78 1.91
C ARG A 81 5.18 14.20 2.88
N LEU A 82 4.91 13.38 3.90
CA LEU A 82 3.82 13.61 4.86
C LEU A 82 4.24 14.51 6.04
N SER A 83 5.33 14.16 6.72
CA SER A 83 5.88 14.96 7.83
C SER A 83 7.34 14.60 8.06
N LYS A 84 8.11 15.53 8.67
CA LYS A 84 9.47 15.26 9.16
C LYS A 84 9.49 14.37 10.41
N ARG A 85 8.33 14.19 11.08
CA ARG A 85 8.21 13.40 12.31
C ARG A 85 7.46 12.10 12.01
N PRO A 86 8.18 10.98 11.83
CA PRO A 86 7.60 9.73 11.33
C PRO A 86 6.65 9.03 12.32
N GLU A 87 6.53 9.53 13.55
CA GLU A 87 5.85 8.84 14.64
C GLU A 87 4.89 9.76 15.41
N GLY A 88 3.94 9.12 16.10
CA GLY A 88 3.00 9.78 16.99
C GLY A 88 1.87 10.54 16.27
N PRO A 89 1.22 11.49 16.95
CA PRO A 89 0.07 12.23 16.44
C PRO A 89 0.33 12.99 15.13
N SER A 90 1.57 13.46 14.92
CA SER A 90 1.96 14.18 13.70
C SER A 90 1.81 13.32 12.45
N ALA A 91 2.19 12.04 12.51
CA ALA A 91 2.04 11.12 11.38
C ALA A 91 0.56 10.86 11.04
N ILE A 92 -0.29 10.75 12.07
CA ILE A 92 -1.73 10.55 11.92
C ILE A 92 -2.35 11.80 11.25
N TRP A 93 -2.01 12.99 11.73
CA TRP A 93 -2.57 14.23 11.20
C TRP A 93 -2.12 14.54 9.78
N SER A 94 -0.85 14.31 9.46
CA SER A 94 -0.35 14.44 8.09
C SER A 94 -1.00 13.45 7.13
N LEU A 95 -1.20 12.20 7.56
CA LEU A 95 -1.88 11.19 6.74
C LEU A 95 -3.36 11.55 6.53
N LYS A 96 -4.06 11.99 7.59
CA LYS A 96 -5.43 12.53 7.48
C LYS A 96 -5.49 13.66 6.46
N ASN A 97 -4.62 14.66 6.59
CA ASN A 97 -4.63 15.81 5.68
C ASN A 97 -4.31 15.42 4.23
N TYR A 98 -3.46 14.42 4.03
CA TYR A 98 -3.26 13.84 2.71
C TYR A 98 -4.54 13.19 2.17
N MET A 99 -5.24 12.40 2.99
CA MET A 99 -6.49 11.76 2.60
C MET A 99 -7.58 12.75 2.19
N GLU A 100 -7.70 13.88 2.90
CA GLU A 100 -8.68 14.94 2.54
C GLU A 100 -8.32 15.69 1.26
N ARG A 101 -7.03 15.81 0.91
CA ARG A 101 -6.61 16.57 -0.27
C ARG A 101 -6.57 15.71 -1.52
N ALA A 102 -6.05 14.49 -1.39
CA ALA A 102 -5.75 13.60 -2.49
C ALA A 102 -6.85 12.58 -2.76
N HIS A 103 -7.86 12.48 -1.87
CA HIS A 103 -8.98 11.54 -1.92
C HIS A 103 -8.60 10.17 -2.49
N PRO A 104 -7.60 9.48 -1.90
CA PRO A 104 -7.12 8.22 -2.43
C PRO A 104 -8.25 7.19 -2.45
N LYS A 105 -8.40 6.40 -3.52
CA LYS A 105 -9.38 5.31 -3.53
C LYS A 105 -8.92 4.16 -2.63
N VAL A 106 -7.63 3.84 -2.67
CA VAL A 106 -7.00 2.77 -1.89
C VAL A 106 -5.74 3.28 -1.20
N ILE A 107 -5.52 2.88 0.05
CA ILE A 107 -4.23 3.02 0.73
C ILE A 107 -3.72 1.65 1.14
N LEU A 108 -2.52 1.30 0.66
CA LEU A 108 -1.83 0.05 0.98
C LEU A 108 -0.69 0.30 1.95
N THR A 109 -0.60 -0.52 3.00
CA THR A 109 0.51 -0.50 3.97
C THR A 109 1.23 -1.84 4.04
N ASN A 110 2.52 -1.81 4.40
CA ASN A 110 3.36 -3.01 4.50
C ASN A 110 4.03 -3.17 5.89
N ARG A 111 3.72 -2.29 6.84
CA ARG A 111 4.33 -2.27 8.17
C ARG A 111 3.28 -2.13 9.25
N GLU A 112 3.44 -2.89 10.32
CA GLU A 112 2.53 -2.87 11.47
C GLU A 112 2.31 -1.48 12.06
N ARG A 113 3.38 -0.67 12.18
CA ARG A 113 3.26 0.71 12.67
C ARG A 113 2.46 1.59 11.69
N ALA A 114 2.64 1.38 10.38
CA ALA A 114 1.91 2.11 9.35
C ALA A 114 0.42 1.69 9.34
N ASN A 115 0.13 0.39 9.52
CA ASN A 115 -1.24 -0.13 9.65
C ASN A 115 -1.99 0.61 10.76
N ARG A 116 -1.39 0.72 11.96
CA ARG A 116 -1.98 1.44 13.09
C ARG A 116 -2.19 2.93 12.80
N THR A 117 -1.19 3.60 12.22
CA THR A 117 -1.29 5.02 11.87
C THR A 117 -2.40 5.26 10.84
N LEU A 118 -2.52 4.38 9.84
CA LEU A 118 -3.58 4.44 8.83
C LEU A 118 -4.95 4.16 9.43
N ALA A 119 -5.09 3.16 10.30
CA ALA A 119 -6.35 2.88 11.00
C ALA A 119 -6.81 4.08 11.85
N LEU A 120 -5.88 4.75 12.55
CA LEU A 120 -6.19 5.95 13.32
C LEU A 120 -6.51 7.15 12.42
N ALA A 121 -5.72 7.40 11.36
CA ALA A 121 -6.01 8.49 10.42
C ALA A 121 -7.37 8.32 9.76
N THR A 122 -7.72 7.08 9.40
CA THR A 122 -9.02 6.70 8.86
C THR A 122 -10.14 6.76 9.90
N LEU A 123 -9.86 6.85 11.21
CA LEU A 123 -10.91 7.14 12.18
C LEU A 123 -11.25 8.63 12.20
N PHE A 124 -10.24 9.49 12.02
CA PHE A 124 -10.35 10.94 12.14
C PHE A 124 -10.58 11.70 10.83
N SER A 125 -10.42 11.06 9.68
CA SER A 125 -10.68 11.67 8.36
C SER A 125 -12.19 11.80 8.10
N HIS A 126 -12.61 12.56 7.10
CA HIS A 126 -13.95 12.46 6.50
C HIS A 126 -13.90 11.51 5.30
N HIS A 127 -12.83 11.56 4.51
CA HIS A 127 -12.58 10.60 3.44
C HIS A 127 -12.24 9.21 4.00
N ARG A 128 -12.85 8.17 3.45
CA ARG A 128 -12.68 6.76 3.88
C ARG A 128 -12.17 5.93 2.69
N PRO A 129 -10.85 5.90 2.44
CA PRO A 129 -10.27 5.06 1.41
C PRO A 129 -10.42 3.57 1.78
N LYS A 130 -10.31 2.69 0.78
CA LYS A 130 -10.12 1.26 1.05
C LYS A 130 -8.76 1.02 1.68
N VAL A 131 -8.74 0.40 2.86
CA VAL A 131 -7.55 0.14 3.67
C VAL A 131 -7.04 -1.27 3.42
N VAL A 132 -5.85 -1.38 2.83
CA VAL A 132 -5.25 -2.67 2.46
C VAL A 132 -3.97 -2.91 3.25
N PHE A 133 -3.94 -3.98 4.03
CA PHE A 133 -2.76 -4.33 4.82
C PHE A 133 -2.01 -5.49 4.21
N ARG A 134 -0.73 -5.27 3.90
CA ARG A 134 0.18 -6.32 3.47
C ARG A 134 1.01 -6.84 4.65
N VAL A 135 0.98 -8.15 4.84
CA VAL A 135 1.66 -8.85 5.93
C VAL A 135 2.80 -9.69 5.37
N GLY A 136 4.03 -9.19 5.54
CA GLY A 136 5.25 -9.84 5.05
C GLY A 136 5.90 -10.80 6.05
N MET A 137 5.53 -10.77 7.33
CA MET A 137 6.07 -11.66 8.35
C MET A 137 4.97 -12.15 9.30
N PRO A 138 5.04 -13.41 9.78
CA PRO A 138 4.11 -13.92 10.78
C PRO A 138 4.15 -13.07 12.06
N ILE A 139 2.97 -12.66 12.53
CA ILE A 139 2.78 -11.88 13.77
C ILE A 139 3.41 -12.61 14.98
N THR A 140 3.41 -13.94 14.96
CA THR A 140 3.99 -14.83 15.97
C THR A 140 5.50 -14.65 16.15
N THR A 141 6.25 -14.31 15.08
CA THR A 141 7.70 -14.05 15.16
C THR A 141 7.99 -12.67 15.76
N ALA A 142 7.12 -11.69 15.53
CA ALA A 142 7.27 -10.32 16.04
C ALA A 142 7.01 -10.18 17.56
N LEU A 143 6.30 -11.15 18.17
CA LEU A 143 5.91 -11.13 19.58
C LEU A 143 6.89 -11.90 20.51
N LYS A 144 7.77 -12.76 19.97
CA LYS A 144 8.68 -13.62 20.75
C LYS A 144 9.83 -12.89 21.50
N ARG A 145 10.03 -11.58 21.28
CA ARG A 145 11.21 -10.84 21.78
C ARG A 145 10.97 -9.88 22.95
N ARG A 146 9.80 -9.87 23.61
CA ARG A 146 9.46 -8.80 24.59
C ARG A 146 8.61 -9.28 25.77
N GLY A 147 8.70 -8.54 26.88
CA GLY A 147 7.97 -8.81 28.13
C GLY A 147 6.43 -8.77 28.01
N PRO A 148 5.72 -9.43 28.94
CA PRO A 148 4.32 -9.85 28.80
C PRO A 148 3.30 -8.71 28.67
N ILE A 149 3.46 -7.61 29.40
CA ILE A 149 2.52 -6.47 29.36
C ILE A 149 2.58 -5.72 28.02
N LYS A 150 3.80 -5.44 27.54
CA LYS A 150 4.01 -4.80 26.22
C LYS A 150 3.57 -5.71 25.08
N ARG A 151 3.64 -7.03 25.27
CA ARG A 151 3.12 -8.03 24.33
C ARG A 151 1.59 -7.93 24.23
N PHE A 152 0.87 -7.95 25.35
CA PHE A 152 -0.59 -7.87 25.36
C PHE A 152 -1.14 -6.58 24.76
N LEU A 153 -0.61 -5.42 25.16
CA LEU A 153 -1.02 -4.12 24.59
C LEU A 153 -0.81 -4.06 23.08
N ARG A 154 0.29 -4.64 22.60
CA ARG A 154 0.60 -4.67 21.18
C ARG A 154 -0.27 -5.68 20.43
N GLU A 155 -0.54 -6.83 21.01
CA GLU A 155 -1.44 -7.85 20.45
C GLU A 155 -2.87 -7.30 20.29
N LYS A 156 -3.39 -6.58 21.30
CA LYS A 156 -4.66 -5.87 21.19
C LYS A 156 -4.63 -4.77 20.13
N ALA A 157 -3.54 -4.00 20.04
CA ALA A 157 -3.39 -2.98 19.01
C ALA A 157 -3.33 -3.54 17.58
N ILE A 158 -2.65 -4.68 17.39
CA ILE A 158 -2.58 -5.40 16.11
C ILE A 158 -3.98 -5.89 15.76
N THR A 159 -4.62 -6.64 16.66
CA THR A 159 -5.97 -7.19 16.44
C THR A 159 -6.98 -6.09 16.08
N TRP A 160 -6.96 -4.97 16.82
CA TRP A 160 -7.81 -3.82 16.54
C TRP A 160 -7.52 -3.21 15.17
N SER A 161 -6.24 -3.04 14.81
CA SER A 161 -5.87 -2.44 13.52
C SER A 161 -6.33 -3.35 12.37
N TYR A 162 -6.11 -4.65 12.47
CA TYR A 162 -6.49 -5.62 11.43
C TYR A 162 -8.00 -5.68 11.24
N GLY A 163 -8.79 -5.53 12.31
CA GLY A 163 -10.24 -5.39 12.22
C GLY A 163 -10.73 -4.11 11.50
N LYS A 164 -9.83 -3.20 11.12
CA LYS A 164 -10.13 -2.00 10.33
C LYS A 164 -9.63 -2.08 8.88
N ALA A 165 -8.99 -3.18 8.48
CA ALA A 165 -8.61 -3.40 7.09
C ALA A 165 -9.81 -3.87 6.26
N ASP A 166 -10.01 -3.28 5.08
CA ASP A 166 -10.95 -3.79 4.08
C ASP A 166 -10.40 -5.07 3.42
N LEU A 167 -9.08 -5.17 3.27
CA LEU A 167 -8.41 -6.30 2.63
C LEU A 167 -7.04 -6.57 3.27
N ILE A 168 -6.71 -7.85 3.44
CA ILE A 168 -5.40 -8.29 3.92
C ILE A 168 -4.71 -9.11 2.83
N ILE A 169 -3.48 -8.73 2.49
CA ILE A 169 -2.63 -9.43 1.53
C ILE A 169 -1.50 -10.13 2.29
N ALA A 170 -1.52 -11.45 2.34
CA ALA A 170 -0.48 -12.27 2.93
C ALA A 170 0.35 -12.97 1.84
N ASN A 171 1.66 -13.08 2.02
CA ASN A 171 2.54 -13.74 1.05
C ASN A 171 2.27 -15.26 0.94
N SER A 172 1.63 -15.89 1.93
CA SER A 172 1.29 -17.32 1.93
C SER A 172 0.14 -17.61 2.88
N LYS A 173 -0.65 -18.67 2.60
CA LYS A 173 -1.76 -19.15 3.46
C LYS A 173 -1.32 -19.48 4.89
N LYS A 174 -0.03 -19.74 5.13
CA LYS A 174 0.52 -20.01 6.49
C LYS A 174 0.80 -18.73 7.31
N VAL A 175 0.53 -17.55 6.77
CA VAL A 175 0.84 -16.24 7.40
C VAL A 175 -0.42 -15.45 7.77
N ALA A 176 -1.57 -15.79 7.18
CA ALA A 176 -2.87 -15.15 7.41
C ALA A 176 -3.60 -15.79 8.61
#